data_AF-A0A436BR81-F1
#
_entry.id   AF-A0A436BR81-F1
#
_cell.length_a   1.000
_cell.length_b   1.000
_cell.length_c   1.000
_cell.angle_alpha   90.00
_cell.angle_beta   90.00
_cell.angle_gamma   90.00
#
_symmetry.space_group_name_H-M   'P 1'
#
loop_
_entity.id
_entity.type
_entity.pdbx_description
1 polymer ?
#
loop_
_entity_poly.entity_id
_entity_poly.type
_entity_poly.pdbx_seq_one_letter_code
_entity_poly.pdbx_strand_id
1 'polypeptide(L)'
;VRIEKFAAKAFGFAVARQRPEPNTAPYWAVAKCKGGWRVELAFADDDIDWAGFAGSLFGTSLGAEISAYHDRDAGQHRIAAFDDDQLSGALFVAPGPVAVSRGWAAEQLSADHVDRRSRLAIVAGRPGGIDVDRGAIVCSCFGVGANQIAEAVRRGCGSVAAIGAALNAGTNCGSCRAEIRVIIDAQSLQAAE
;
A
#
# COMPACT_ATOMS: atom_id res chain seq x y z
N VAL A 1 13.47 21.15 25.02
CA VAL A 1 12.89 20.77 23.71
C VAL A 1 11.38 20.77 23.84
N ARG A 2 10.66 21.52 23.00
CA ARG A 2 9.19 21.55 22.98
C ARG A 2 8.73 20.72 21.78
N ILE A 3 7.82 19.78 21.99
CA ILE A 3 7.25 18.95 20.93
C ILE A 3 5.95 19.62 20.47
N GLU A 4 5.77 19.77 19.17
CA GLU A 4 4.56 20.31 18.55
C GLU A 4 4.09 19.46 17.37
N LYS A 5 2.81 19.58 17.01
CA LYS A 5 2.23 18.82 15.91
C LYS A 5 2.78 19.35 14.58
N PHE A 6 3.32 18.46 13.75
CA PHE A 6 3.67 18.79 12.38
C PHE A 6 2.40 19.00 11.52
N ALA A 7 2.26 20.17 10.91
CA ALA A 7 1.10 20.56 10.10
C ALA A 7 1.22 20.00 8.67
N ALA A 8 1.11 18.68 8.53
CA ALA A 8 1.17 17.99 7.25
C ALA A 8 -0.02 18.34 6.35
N LYS A 9 0.26 18.62 5.08
CA LYS A 9 -0.71 18.77 3.99
C LYS A 9 -0.75 17.55 3.07
N ALA A 10 0.37 16.82 2.96
CA ALA A 10 0.46 15.56 2.25
C ALA A 10 1.13 14.49 3.13
N PHE A 11 0.63 13.26 3.00
CA PHE A 11 1.14 12.08 3.66
C PHE A 11 1.66 11.11 2.60
N GLY A 12 2.79 10.47 2.87
CA GLY A 12 3.43 9.55 1.96
C GLY A 12 3.76 8.22 2.63
N PHE A 13 3.60 7.14 1.87
CA PHE A 13 4.19 5.84 2.19
C PHE A 13 5.02 5.39 1.01
N ALA A 14 6.22 4.88 1.27
CA ALA A 14 7.09 4.35 0.24
C ALA A 14 7.75 3.04 0.64
N VAL A 15 8.14 2.28 -0.38
CA VAL A 15 9.01 1.12 -0.26
C VAL A 15 10.16 1.29 -1.23
N ALA A 16 11.36 0.91 -0.80
CA ALA A 16 12.57 1.02 -1.62
C ALA A 16 13.47 -0.18 -1.36
N ARG A 17 14.09 -0.71 -2.41
CA ARG A 17 15.04 -1.83 -2.33
C ARG A 17 16.32 -1.39 -1.62
N GLN A 18 16.86 -0.25 -2.01
CA GLN A 18 18.02 0.39 -1.38
C GLN A 18 17.61 1.21 -0.16
N ARG A 19 18.56 1.48 0.75
CA ARG A 19 18.27 2.33 1.93
C ARG A 19 18.05 3.77 1.46
N PRO A 20 16.85 4.34 1.66
CA PRO A 20 16.58 5.70 1.22
C PRO A 20 17.15 6.73 2.20
N GLU A 21 17.51 7.89 1.68
CA GLU A 21 17.81 9.10 2.45
C GLU A 21 16.78 10.19 2.09
N PRO A 22 15.61 10.23 2.76
CA PRO A 22 14.53 11.16 2.46
C PRO A 22 14.82 12.57 3.01
N ASN A 23 16.01 13.12 2.72
CA ASN A 23 16.51 14.37 3.29
C ASN A 23 15.68 15.60 2.90
N THR A 24 14.92 15.50 1.81
CA THR A 24 14.01 16.54 1.31
C THR A 24 12.60 16.43 1.89
N ALA A 25 12.28 15.35 2.62
CA ALA A 25 11.02 15.25 3.35
C ALA A 25 11.15 15.93 4.73
N PRO A 26 10.26 16.87 5.10
CA PRO A 26 10.35 17.55 6.40
C PRO A 26 10.13 16.63 7.60
N TYR A 27 9.36 15.56 7.42
CA TYR A 27 9.08 14.58 8.45
C TYR A 27 9.09 13.17 7.85
N TRP A 28 9.88 12.27 8.42
CA TRP A 28 10.00 10.91 7.91
C TRP A 28 10.39 9.90 8.98
N ALA A 29 10.08 8.63 8.71
CA ALA A 29 10.57 7.48 9.46
C ALA A 29 10.93 6.35 8.50
N VAL A 30 12.13 5.79 8.65
CA VAL A 30 12.64 4.69 7.82
C VAL A 30 12.77 3.43 8.68
N ALA A 31 12.28 2.30 8.17
CA ALA A 31 12.40 1.00 8.85
C ALA A 31 12.75 -0.12 7.85
N LYS A 32 13.53 -1.11 8.30
CA LYS A 32 13.89 -2.28 7.50
C LYS A 32 12.67 -3.19 7.29
N CYS A 33 12.53 -3.77 6.11
CA CYS A 33 11.57 -4.84 5.82
C CYS A 33 12.22 -5.94 4.96
N LYS A 34 11.48 -7.03 4.72
CA LYS A 34 11.90 -8.04 3.74
C LYS A 34 12.05 -7.36 2.37
N GLY A 35 13.15 -7.64 1.67
CA GLY A 35 13.43 -7.07 0.34
C GLY A 35 13.93 -5.63 0.30
N GLY A 36 13.93 -4.88 1.41
CA GLY A 36 14.38 -3.49 1.39
C GLY A 36 14.00 -2.68 2.62
N TRP A 37 13.33 -1.56 2.40
CA TRP A 37 13.00 -0.55 3.40
C TRP A 37 11.59 -0.01 3.15
N ARG A 38 10.92 0.35 4.24
CA ARG A 38 9.67 1.11 4.22
C ARG A 38 9.90 2.50 4.79
N VAL A 39 9.19 3.48 4.25
CA VAL A 39 9.30 4.89 4.64
C VAL A 39 7.91 5.46 4.84
N GLU A 40 7.68 6.07 5.99
CA GLU A 40 6.54 6.96 6.23
C GLU A 40 7.04 8.40 6.08
N LEU A 41 6.26 9.23 5.40
CA LEU A 41 6.63 10.59 4.98
C LEU A 41 5.47 11.56 5.27
N ALA A 42 5.79 12.80 5.59
CA ALA A 42 4.83 13.88 5.61
C ALA A 42 5.45 15.19 5.12
N PHE A 43 4.63 16.00 4.46
CA PHE A 43 5.05 17.24 3.80
C PHE A 43 4.10 18.38 4.14
N ALA A 44 4.64 19.59 4.28
CA ALA A 44 3.88 20.81 4.55
C ALA A 44 3.67 21.68 3.31
N ASP A 45 4.38 21.39 2.22
CA ASP A 45 4.32 22.14 0.96
C ASP A 45 3.34 21.50 -0.02
N ASP A 46 2.69 22.34 -0.82
CA ASP A 46 1.70 21.92 -1.83
C ASP A 46 2.35 21.65 -3.21
N ASP A 47 3.51 22.26 -3.47
CA ASP A 47 4.22 22.20 -4.76
C ASP A 47 5.46 21.29 -4.67
N ILE A 48 5.22 19.98 -4.70
CA ILE A 48 6.29 18.97 -4.65
C ILE A 48 6.39 18.27 -6.00
N ASP A 49 7.59 18.24 -6.56
CA ASP A 49 7.92 17.35 -7.68
C ASP A 49 8.00 15.90 -7.18
N TRP A 50 6.85 15.23 -7.16
CA TRP A 50 6.76 13.85 -6.72
C TRP A 50 7.58 12.88 -7.56
N ALA A 51 7.75 13.15 -8.85
CA ALA A 51 8.55 12.30 -9.74
C ALA A 51 10.04 12.42 -9.40
N GLY A 52 10.54 13.65 -9.25
CA GLY A 52 11.91 13.91 -8.81
C GLY A 52 12.18 13.37 -7.41
N PHE A 53 11.24 13.56 -6.47
CA PHE A 53 11.34 13.02 -5.12
C PHE A 53 11.39 11.49 -5.13
N ALA A 54 10.52 10.82 -5.89
CA ALA A 54 10.52 9.36 -6.02
C ALA A 54 11.84 8.82 -6.61
N GLY A 55 12.36 9.45 -7.66
CA GLY A 55 13.65 9.08 -8.26
C GLY A 55 14.80 9.18 -7.27
N SER A 56 14.87 10.28 -6.50
CA SER A 56 15.83 10.45 -5.41
C SER A 56 15.66 9.38 -4.32
N LEU A 57 14.43 9.02 -3.98
CA LEU A 57 14.13 8.09 -2.89
C LEU A 57 14.52 6.65 -3.23
N PHE A 58 14.32 6.24 -4.48
CA PHE A 58 14.57 4.86 -4.91
C PHE A 58 16.04 4.58 -5.24
N GLY A 59 16.85 5.62 -5.43
CA GLY A 59 18.23 5.46 -5.90
C GLY A 59 18.28 4.87 -7.31
N THR A 60 17.29 5.20 -8.16
CA THR A 60 17.16 4.65 -9.51
C THR A 60 18.42 4.90 -10.33
N SER A 61 18.94 3.83 -10.92
CA SER A 61 20.10 3.89 -11.82
C SER A 61 19.73 4.48 -13.19
N LEU A 62 20.74 4.87 -13.97
CA LEU A 62 20.52 5.33 -15.35
C LEU A 62 19.92 4.18 -16.18
N GLY A 63 18.62 4.25 -16.51
CA GLY A 63 17.93 3.23 -17.30
C GLY A 63 16.72 2.55 -16.62
N ALA A 64 16.41 2.87 -15.36
CA ALA A 64 15.24 2.34 -14.67
C ALA A 64 13.93 2.72 -15.40
N GLU A 65 13.03 1.75 -15.58
CA GLU A 65 11.71 2.00 -16.17
C GLU A 65 10.79 2.60 -15.10
N ILE A 66 10.50 3.88 -15.23
CA ILE A 66 9.59 4.60 -14.32
C ILE A 66 8.16 4.50 -14.87
N SER A 67 7.31 3.78 -14.16
CA SER A 67 5.86 3.79 -14.36
C SER A 67 5.22 4.74 -13.35
N ALA A 68 4.84 5.93 -13.81
CA ALA A 68 4.17 6.93 -13.01
C ALA A 68 2.67 6.99 -13.32
N TYR A 69 1.84 6.96 -12.29
CA TYR A 69 0.42 7.26 -12.37
C TYR A 69 0.11 8.48 -11.49
N HIS A 70 -0.42 9.51 -12.13
CA HIS A 70 -0.79 10.75 -11.47
C HIS A 70 -2.30 10.93 -11.59
N ASP A 71 -3.00 10.92 -10.46
CA ASP A 71 -4.38 11.38 -10.38
C ASP A 71 -4.36 12.79 -9.77
N ARG A 72 -4.24 13.79 -10.66
CA ARG A 72 -4.13 15.20 -10.27
C ARG A 72 -5.43 15.73 -9.64
N ASP A 73 -6.59 15.16 -10.00
CA ASP A 73 -7.88 15.66 -9.53
C ASP A 73 -8.15 15.28 -8.06
N ALA A 74 -7.56 14.19 -7.58
CA ALA A 74 -7.71 13.71 -6.20
C ALA A 74 -6.52 14.04 -5.26
N GLY A 75 -5.48 14.74 -5.75
CA GLY A 75 -4.24 14.98 -5.00
C GLY A 75 -3.47 13.69 -4.67
N GLN A 76 -3.70 12.62 -5.43
CA GLN A 76 -3.07 11.31 -5.21
C GLN A 76 -1.93 11.10 -6.21
N HIS A 77 -0.75 10.77 -5.69
CA HIS A 77 0.41 10.48 -6.53
C HIS A 77 0.91 9.07 -6.25
N ARG A 78 1.10 8.28 -7.32
CA ARG A 78 1.55 6.89 -7.22
C ARG A 78 2.62 6.63 -8.26
N ILE A 79 3.82 6.36 -7.81
CA ILE A 79 5.00 6.23 -8.68
C ILE A 79 5.66 4.92 -8.34
N ALA A 80 5.97 4.12 -9.36
CA ALA A 80 6.74 2.89 -9.21
C ALA A 80 7.90 2.88 -10.21
N ALA A 81 9.07 2.45 -9.77
CA ALA A 81 10.24 2.29 -10.62
C ALA A 81 10.69 0.83 -10.59
N PHE A 82 11.00 0.30 -11.77
CA PHE A 82 11.43 -1.07 -11.96
C PHE A 82 12.82 -1.11 -12.59
N ASP A 83 13.68 -1.98 -12.07
CA ASP A 83 14.93 -2.41 -12.70
C ASP A 83 14.66 -3.82 -13.24
N ASP A 84 14.60 -3.99 -14.56
CA ASP A 84 14.11 -5.22 -15.21
C ASP A 84 12.74 -5.65 -14.64
N ASP A 85 12.62 -6.88 -14.16
CA ASP A 85 11.39 -7.44 -13.57
C ASP A 85 11.29 -7.21 -12.06
N GLN A 86 12.14 -6.35 -11.51
CA GLN A 86 12.27 -6.14 -10.08
C GLN A 86 11.83 -4.74 -9.69
N LEU A 87 11.02 -4.64 -8.63
CA LEU A 87 10.63 -3.34 -8.08
C LEU A 87 11.84 -2.68 -7.38
N SER A 88 12.27 -1.52 -7.87
CA SER A 88 13.28 -0.68 -7.24
C SER A 88 12.67 0.11 -6.09
N GLY A 89 11.46 0.63 -6.30
CA GLY A 89 10.66 1.27 -5.26
C GLY A 89 9.29 1.74 -5.74
N ALA A 90 8.43 2.05 -4.77
CA ALA A 90 7.13 2.64 -5.02
C ALA A 90 6.81 3.71 -3.97
N LEU A 91 6.15 4.79 -4.40
CA LEU A 91 5.76 5.93 -3.60
C LEU A 91 4.25 6.17 -3.77
N PHE A 92 3.56 6.32 -2.66
CA PHE A 92 2.13 6.59 -2.58
C PHE A 92 1.90 7.84 -1.74
N VAL A 93 1.21 8.83 -2.29
CA VAL A 93 0.97 10.13 -1.63
C VAL A 93 -0.51 10.48 -1.71
N ALA A 94 -1.03 11.09 -0.63
CA ALA A 94 -2.39 11.63 -0.58
C ALA A 94 -2.48 12.81 0.41
N PRO A 95 -3.46 13.72 0.27
CA PRO A 95 -3.73 14.78 1.24
C PRO A 95 -4.32 14.28 2.57
N GLY A 96 -4.72 13.01 2.62
CA GLY A 96 -5.22 12.31 3.79
C GLY A 96 -4.56 10.94 3.96
N PRO A 97 -5.19 10.00 4.66
CA PRO A 97 -4.65 8.64 4.84
C PRO A 97 -4.25 7.99 3.51
N VAL A 98 -2.99 7.59 3.38
CA VAL A 98 -2.46 6.98 2.15
C VAL A 98 -3.10 5.60 1.93
N ALA A 99 -3.84 5.45 0.83
CA ALA A 99 -4.61 4.25 0.47
C ALA A 99 -3.73 3.16 -0.17
N VAL A 100 -2.83 2.58 0.63
CA VAL A 100 -1.96 1.45 0.24
C VAL A 100 -1.70 0.52 1.42
N SER A 101 -1.65 -0.80 1.15
CA SER A 101 -1.12 -1.79 2.10
C SER A 101 0.37 -1.70 2.24
N ARG A 102 0.80 -1.31 3.46
CA ARG A 102 2.22 -1.27 3.83
C ARG A 102 2.87 -2.64 3.75
N GLY A 103 2.18 -3.68 4.21
CA GLY A 103 2.67 -5.06 4.17
C GLY A 103 2.80 -5.54 2.73
N TRP A 104 1.72 -5.50 1.97
CA TRP A 104 1.71 -5.93 0.57
C TRP A 104 2.70 -5.15 -0.30
N ALA A 105 2.77 -3.81 -0.18
CA ALA A 105 3.73 -3.01 -0.93
C ALA A 105 5.18 -3.39 -0.59
N ALA A 106 5.48 -3.66 0.70
CA ALA A 106 6.81 -4.12 1.10
C ALA A 106 7.13 -5.52 0.53
N GLU A 107 6.16 -6.42 0.47
CA GLU A 107 6.32 -7.74 -0.15
C GLU A 107 6.64 -7.65 -1.65
N GLN A 108 6.13 -6.61 -2.34
CA GLN A 108 6.40 -6.42 -3.77
C GLN A 108 7.88 -6.18 -4.09
N LEU A 109 8.69 -5.73 -3.11
CA LEU A 109 10.13 -5.60 -3.27
C LEU A 109 10.85 -6.94 -3.50
N SER A 110 10.23 -8.06 -3.14
CA SER A 110 10.80 -9.42 -3.31
C SER A 110 10.07 -10.24 -4.37
N ALA A 111 9.08 -9.67 -5.05
CA ALA A 111 8.31 -10.34 -6.09
C ALA A 111 8.85 -9.99 -7.48
N ASP A 112 8.66 -10.92 -8.42
CA ASP A 112 8.95 -10.71 -9.84
C ASP A 112 7.73 -10.06 -10.52
N HIS A 113 7.99 -9.03 -11.32
CA HIS A 113 6.98 -8.22 -12.02
C HIS A 113 7.17 -8.30 -13.54
N VAL A 114 7.18 -9.53 -14.05
CA VAL A 114 7.44 -9.84 -15.47
C VAL A 114 6.34 -9.30 -16.38
N ASP A 115 5.10 -9.27 -15.89
CA ASP A 115 3.94 -8.90 -16.69
C ASP A 115 3.43 -7.49 -16.38
N ARG A 116 2.80 -6.86 -17.38
CA ARG A 116 2.25 -5.50 -17.23
C ARG A 116 1.17 -5.41 -16.14
N ARG A 117 0.42 -6.49 -15.87
CA ARG A 117 -0.67 -6.47 -14.89
C ARG A 117 -0.14 -6.44 -13.46
N SER A 118 0.92 -7.18 -13.14
CA SER A 118 1.59 -7.08 -11.83
C SER A 118 2.17 -5.69 -11.58
N ARG A 119 2.82 -5.09 -12.59
CA ARG A 119 3.31 -3.70 -12.51
C ARG A 119 2.18 -2.69 -12.29
N LEU A 120 1.06 -2.83 -13.01
CA LEU A 120 -0.12 -1.96 -12.83
C LEU A 120 -0.77 -2.14 -11.45
N ALA A 121 -0.72 -3.33 -10.86
CA ALA A 121 -1.21 -3.56 -9.51
C ALA A 121 -0.43 -2.72 -8.47
N ILE A 122 0.90 -2.68 -8.58
CA ILE A 122 1.75 -1.83 -7.73
C ILE A 122 1.31 -0.37 -7.81
N VAL A 123 1.18 0.14 -9.04
CA VAL A 123 0.75 1.51 -9.28
C VAL A 123 -0.66 1.77 -8.74
N ALA A 124 -1.56 0.77 -8.81
CA ALA A 124 -2.88 0.83 -8.21
C ALA A 124 -2.89 0.75 -6.67
N GLY A 125 -1.74 0.50 -6.03
CA GLY A 125 -1.59 0.42 -4.56
C GLY A 125 -2.32 -0.74 -3.91
N ARG A 126 -2.73 -1.74 -4.72
CA ARG A 126 -3.49 -2.90 -4.27
C ARG A 126 -3.25 -4.11 -5.17
N PRO A 127 -3.38 -5.36 -4.66
CA PRO A 127 -3.27 -6.55 -5.47
C PRO A 127 -4.16 -6.50 -6.73
N GLY A 128 -3.61 -6.91 -7.87
CA GLY A 128 -4.31 -6.98 -9.15
C GLY A 128 -5.29 -8.14 -9.22
N GLY A 129 -6.37 -8.09 -8.45
CA GLY A 129 -7.51 -8.98 -8.60
C GLY A 129 -8.39 -8.54 -9.76
N ILE A 130 -8.97 -9.52 -10.48
CA ILE A 130 -10.15 -9.33 -11.34
C ILE A 130 -11.17 -8.47 -10.56
N ASP A 131 -12.01 -7.67 -11.24
CA ASP A 131 -13.19 -7.07 -10.60
C ASP A 131 -14.14 -8.19 -10.14
N VAL A 132 -13.75 -8.80 -9.02
CA VAL A 132 -14.58 -9.63 -8.17
C VAL A 132 -15.52 -8.63 -7.52
N ASP A 133 -16.82 -8.85 -7.66
CA ASP A 133 -17.83 -8.11 -6.90
C ASP A 133 -17.37 -8.06 -5.44
N ARG A 134 -16.97 -6.87 -4.99
CA ARG A 134 -16.39 -6.69 -3.65
C ARG A 134 -17.48 -6.64 -2.60
N GLY A 135 -18.74 -6.39 -2.99
CA GLY A 135 -19.78 -6.01 -2.06
C GLY A 135 -19.43 -4.72 -1.31
N ALA A 136 -20.09 -4.49 -0.17
CA ALA A 136 -19.82 -3.32 0.67
C ALA A 136 -18.36 -3.27 1.12
N ILE A 137 -17.73 -2.10 1.06
CA ILE A 137 -16.35 -1.91 1.54
C ILE A 137 -16.31 -2.09 3.05
N VAL A 138 -15.50 -3.04 3.51
CA VAL A 138 -15.32 -3.35 4.93
C VAL A 138 -14.01 -2.77 5.45
N CYS A 139 -12.92 -2.85 4.67
CA CYS A 139 -11.64 -2.26 5.02
C CYS A 139 -11.30 -1.07 4.13
N SER A 140 -11.61 0.14 4.58
CA SER A 140 -11.33 1.38 3.82
C SER A 140 -9.84 1.61 3.58
N CYS A 141 -8.95 1.14 4.47
CA CYS A 141 -7.51 1.27 4.27
C CYS A 141 -7.01 0.56 3.01
N PHE A 142 -7.63 -0.57 2.66
CA PHE A 142 -7.15 -1.47 1.59
C PHE A 142 -8.20 -1.73 0.51
N GLY A 143 -9.36 -1.08 0.59
CA GLY A 143 -10.46 -1.26 -0.35
C GLY A 143 -10.98 -2.69 -0.42
N VAL A 144 -10.90 -3.45 0.68
CA VAL A 144 -11.38 -4.83 0.75
C VAL A 144 -12.85 -4.83 1.10
N GLY A 145 -13.66 -5.49 0.28
CA GLY A 145 -15.10 -5.60 0.50
C GLY A 145 -15.55 -6.93 1.10
N ALA A 146 -16.79 -6.97 1.56
CA ALA A 146 -17.41 -8.10 2.26
C ALA A 146 -17.34 -9.42 1.46
N ASN A 147 -17.53 -9.38 0.15
CA ASN A 147 -17.52 -10.58 -0.69
C ASN A 147 -16.10 -11.15 -0.85
N GLN A 148 -15.08 -10.30 -0.85
CA GLN A 148 -13.68 -10.75 -0.85
C GLN A 148 -13.33 -11.45 0.48
N ILE A 149 -13.82 -10.91 1.59
CA ILE A 149 -13.65 -11.52 2.92
C ILE A 149 -14.37 -12.86 2.97
N ALA A 150 -15.64 -12.92 2.55
CA ALA A 150 -16.42 -14.16 2.51
C ALA A 150 -15.74 -15.23 1.64
N GLU A 151 -15.21 -14.85 0.48
CA GLU A 151 -14.46 -15.76 -0.39
C GLU A 151 -13.18 -16.28 0.28
N ALA A 152 -12.44 -15.43 0.98
CA ALA A 152 -11.26 -15.86 1.73
C ALA A 152 -11.64 -16.81 2.89
N VAL A 153 -12.77 -16.58 3.55
CA VAL A 153 -13.30 -17.52 4.57
C VAL A 153 -13.62 -18.88 3.95
N ARG A 154 -14.30 -18.91 2.78
CA ARG A 154 -14.58 -20.15 2.04
C ARG A 154 -13.31 -20.92 1.66
N ARG A 155 -12.19 -20.22 1.45
CA ARG A 155 -10.86 -20.82 1.20
C ARG A 155 -10.11 -21.24 2.47
N GLY A 156 -10.74 -21.14 3.64
CA GLY A 156 -10.19 -21.60 4.92
C GLY A 156 -9.63 -20.49 5.82
N CYS A 157 -9.82 -19.21 5.50
CA CYS A 157 -9.38 -18.12 6.38
C CYS A 157 -10.36 -17.93 7.56
N GLY A 158 -10.30 -18.79 8.58
CA GLY A 158 -11.19 -18.75 9.75
C GLY A 158 -10.86 -17.74 10.84
N SER A 159 -9.97 -16.78 10.60
CA SER A 159 -9.60 -15.76 11.60
C SER A 159 -9.28 -14.41 10.98
N VAL A 160 -9.45 -13.34 11.75
CA VAL A 160 -9.06 -11.98 11.34
C VAL A 160 -7.59 -11.92 10.94
N ALA A 161 -6.72 -12.70 11.60
CA ALA A 161 -5.31 -12.79 11.27
C ALA A 161 -5.07 -13.46 9.90
N ALA A 162 -5.77 -14.56 9.61
CA ALA A 162 -5.71 -15.24 8.31
C ALA A 162 -6.26 -14.36 7.18
N ILE A 163 -7.37 -13.66 7.42
CA ILE A 163 -7.92 -12.65 6.50
C ILE A 163 -6.92 -11.51 6.28
N GLY A 164 -6.26 -11.04 7.33
CA GLY A 164 -5.20 -10.04 7.24
C GLY A 164 -4.01 -10.52 6.41
N ALA A 165 -3.61 -11.78 6.52
CA ALA A 165 -2.55 -12.35 5.68
C ALA A 165 -2.97 -12.50 4.21
N ALA A 166 -4.22 -12.90 3.94
CA ALA A 166 -4.70 -13.13 2.59
C ALA A 166 -5.09 -11.85 1.84
N LEU A 167 -5.69 -10.88 2.53
CA LEU A 167 -6.33 -9.70 1.93
C LEU A 167 -5.78 -8.38 2.46
N ASN A 168 -4.85 -8.38 3.41
CA ASN A 168 -4.41 -7.22 4.19
C ASN A 168 -5.46 -6.61 5.13
N ALA A 169 -6.75 -6.94 5.00
CA ALA A 169 -7.80 -6.34 5.82
C ALA A 169 -7.54 -6.53 7.33
N GLY A 170 -7.63 -5.43 8.10
CA GLY A 170 -7.41 -5.45 9.55
C GLY A 170 -5.95 -5.29 10.02
N THR A 171 -5.02 -5.02 9.10
CA THR A 171 -3.57 -4.90 9.40
C THR A 171 -3.02 -3.45 9.47
N ASN A 172 -3.83 -2.44 9.13
CA ASN A 172 -3.44 -1.01 9.24
C ASN A 172 -4.04 -0.32 10.47
N CYS A 173 -5.18 0.36 10.35
CA CYS A 173 -5.82 1.05 11.47
C CYS A 173 -6.67 0.12 12.36
N GLY A 174 -6.97 -1.09 11.89
CA GLY A 174 -7.72 -2.10 12.64
C GLY A 174 -9.23 -1.84 12.79
N SER A 175 -9.79 -0.73 12.30
CA SER A 175 -11.22 -0.40 12.48
C SER A 175 -12.18 -1.47 11.94
N CYS A 176 -11.81 -2.09 10.82
CA CYS A 176 -12.58 -3.15 10.16
C CYS A 176 -12.53 -4.52 10.86
N ARG A 177 -11.73 -4.70 11.93
CA ARG A 177 -11.52 -6.04 12.55
C ARG A 177 -12.79 -6.61 13.17
N ALA A 178 -13.64 -5.75 13.74
CA ALA A 178 -14.93 -6.17 14.29
C ALA A 178 -15.87 -6.69 13.18
N GLU A 179 -15.98 -5.94 12.08
CA GLU A 179 -16.79 -6.33 10.93
C GLU A 179 -16.28 -7.60 10.24
N ILE A 180 -14.95 -7.76 10.11
CA ILE A 180 -14.34 -9.00 9.60
C ILE A 180 -14.75 -10.20 10.46
N ARG A 181 -14.79 -10.06 11.80
CA ARG A 181 -15.23 -11.14 12.70
C ARG A 181 -16.67 -11.53 12.41
N VAL A 182 -17.58 -10.56 12.25
CA VAL A 182 -18.98 -10.80 11.93
C VAL A 182 -19.13 -11.63 10.65
N ILE A 183 -18.37 -11.31 9.60
CA ILE A 183 -18.39 -12.07 8.34
C ILE A 183 -17.86 -13.50 8.51
N ILE A 184 -16.78 -13.69 9.30
CA ILE A 184 -16.24 -15.02 9.60
C ILE A 184 -17.27 -15.88 10.34
N ASP A 185 -17.90 -15.32 11.37
CA ASP A 185 -18.86 -16.04 12.21
C ASP A 185 -20.11 -16.42 11.40
N ALA A 186 -20.61 -15.51 10.56
CA ALA A 186 -21.77 -15.76 9.69
C ALA A 186 -21.52 -16.92 8.70
N GLN A 187 -20.32 -17.00 8.12
CA GLN A 187 -19.97 -18.08 7.17
C GLN A 187 -19.70 -19.42 7.88
N SER A 188 -19.22 -19.37 9.13
CA SER A 188 -18.96 -20.57 9.92
C SER A 188 -20.26 -21.26 10.36
N LEU A 189 -21.32 -20.48 10.62
CA LEU A 189 -22.68 -21.00 10.89
C LEU A 189 -23.30 -21.67 9.65
N GLN A 190 -23.13 -21.09 8.46
CA GLN A 190 -23.64 -21.66 7.21
C GLN A 190 -22.94 -22.97 6.78
N ALA A 191 -21.72 -23.24 7.24
CA ALA A 191 -20.99 -24.47 6.93
C ALA A 191 -21.35 -25.64 7.86
N ALA A 192 -22.11 -25.39 8.93
CA ALA A 192 -22.53 -26.38 9.92
C ALA A 192 -23.96 -26.91 9.71
N GLU A 193 -24.70 -26.35 8.74
CA GLU A 193 -26.01 -26.80 8.26
C GLU A 193 -25.87 -27.66 7.00
#